data_AF-A0A8H7SXL3-F1
#
_entry.id   AF-A0A8H7SXL3-F1
#
_cell.length_a   1.000
_cell.length_b   1.000
_cell.length_c   1.000
_cell.angle_alpha   90.00
_cell.angle_beta   90.00
_cell.angle_gamma   90.00
#
_symmetry.space_group_name_H-M   'P 1'
#
loop_
_entity.id
_entity.type
_entity.pdbx_description
1 polymer ?
#
loop_
_entity_poly.entity_id
_entity_poly.type
_entity_poly.pdbx_seq_one_letter_code
_entity_poly.pdbx_strand_id
1 'polypeptide(L)'
;MGSRLSTLGIQNSCVLDIRYPDHHVVAFLVRNEYAPTFISVFAEYNINPLKDFDPLGVKILRDPQHTDEFAYNPKEKQLDIIKRIHNCSKTTQKINYS
;
A
#
# COMPACT_ATOMS: atom_id res chain seq x y z
N MET A 1 -11.16 5.37 28.07
CA MET A 1 -11.09 3.98 27.56
C MET A 1 -9.74 3.78 26.87
N GLY A 2 -8.70 3.37 27.59
CA GLY A 2 -7.37 3.14 27.02
C GLY A 2 -7.22 1.67 26.61
N SER A 3 -7.01 1.39 25.33
CA SER A 3 -6.88 0.04 24.80
C SER A 3 -5.54 -0.61 25.15
N ARG A 4 -5.54 -1.37 26.26
CA ARG A 4 -4.92 -2.68 26.60
C ARG A 4 -3.62 -3.20 25.96
N LEU A 5 -2.75 -2.41 25.34
CA LEU A 5 -1.38 -2.88 25.03
C LEU A 5 -0.61 -3.29 26.30
N SER A 6 -0.87 -2.62 27.41
CA SER A 6 -0.35 -2.99 28.74
C SER A 6 -0.77 -4.40 29.19
N THR A 7 -1.90 -4.92 28.73
CA THR A 7 -2.35 -6.29 29.03
C THR A 7 -1.47 -7.33 28.31
N LEU A 8 -0.84 -6.95 27.21
CA LEU A 8 0.15 -7.77 26.48
C LEU A 8 1.56 -7.60 27.05
N GLY A 9 1.76 -6.83 28.13
CA GLY A 9 3.09 -6.50 28.66
C GLY A 9 3.86 -5.45 27.83
N ILE A 10 3.18 -4.79 26.89
CA ILE A 10 3.78 -3.78 26.02
C ILE A 10 3.75 -2.42 26.71
N GLN A 11 4.89 -1.73 26.71
CA GLN A 11 4.98 -0.36 27.20
C GLN A 11 4.39 0.61 26.17
N ASN A 12 3.21 1.17 26.46
CA ASN A 12 2.54 2.14 25.57
C ASN A 12 3.44 3.33 25.20
N SER A 13 4.34 3.77 26.08
CA SER A 13 5.24 4.88 25.81
C SER A 13 6.28 4.58 24.72
N CYS A 14 6.54 3.30 24.42
CA CYS A 14 7.46 2.86 23.37
C CYS A 14 6.81 2.74 21.99
N VAL A 15 5.47 2.70 21.93
CA VAL A 15 4.70 2.61 20.69
C VAL A 15 4.34 4.02 20.26
N LEU A 16 4.86 4.43 19.12
CA LEU A 16 4.70 5.77 18.56
C LEU A 16 3.48 5.88 17.64
N ASP A 17 3.14 4.79 16.95
CA ASP A 17 2.03 4.75 16.00
C ASP A 17 1.53 3.31 15.81
N ILE A 18 0.25 3.17 15.46
CA ILE A 18 -0.41 1.90 15.13
C ILE A 18 -1.24 2.11 13.88
N ARG A 19 -0.94 1.36 12.81
CA ARG A 19 -1.67 1.40 11.54
C ARG A 19 -2.16 0.03 11.13
N TYR A 20 -3.20 0.01 10.31
CA TYR A 20 -3.82 -1.21 9.78
C TYR A 20 -3.74 -1.18 8.26
N PRO A 21 -2.57 -1.48 7.68
CA PRO A 21 -2.34 -1.27 6.26
C PRO A 21 -3.05 -2.31 5.36
N ASP A 22 -3.47 -3.45 5.91
CA ASP A 22 -4.31 -4.43 5.22
C ASP A 22 -5.16 -5.22 6.25
N HIS A 23 -6.10 -6.02 5.75
CA HIS A 23 -6.91 -6.92 6.55
C HIS A 23 -6.01 -7.93 7.28
N HIS A 24 -6.22 -8.05 8.59
CA HIS A 24 -5.43 -8.91 9.48
C HIS A 24 -3.93 -8.55 9.57
N VAL A 25 -3.55 -7.36 9.08
CA VAL A 25 -2.20 -6.83 9.21
C VAL A 25 -2.23 -5.59 10.10
N VAL A 26 -1.33 -5.55 11.07
CA VAL A 26 -1.10 -4.38 11.93
C VAL A 26 0.36 -3.97 11.82
N ALA A 27 0.60 -2.69 11.60
CA ALA A 27 1.91 -2.07 11.57
C ALA A 27 2.08 -1.24 12.85
N PHE A 28 3.16 -1.51 13.57
CA PHE A 28 3.54 -0.75 14.76
C PHE A 28 4.78 0.07 14.48
N LEU A 29 4.74 1.36 14.82
CA LEU A 29 5.94 2.17 14.91
C LEU A 29 6.40 2.15 16.37
N VAL A 30 7.61 1.65 16.62
CA VAL A 30 8.18 1.53 17.95
C VAL A 30 9.56 2.18 18.02
N ARG A 31 9.99 2.59 19.22
CA ARG A 31 11.39 2.99 19.43
C ARG A 31 12.33 1.83 19.09
N ASN A 32 13.41 2.11 18.36
CA ASN A 32 14.38 1.10 17.90
C ASN A 32 14.93 0.23 19.04
N GLU A 33 15.27 0.84 20.17
CA GLU A 33 15.81 0.15 21.35
C GLU A 33 14.81 -0.86 21.95
N TYR A 34 13.51 -0.65 21.74
CA TYR A 34 12.44 -1.50 22.26
C TYR A 34 11.96 -2.56 21.24
N ALA A 35 12.35 -2.43 19.97
CA ALA A 35 11.98 -3.37 18.91
C ALA A 35 12.25 -4.85 19.24
N PRO A 36 13.40 -5.27 19.80
CA PRO A 36 13.63 -6.68 20.11
C PRO A 36 12.65 -7.20 21.18
N THR A 37 12.42 -6.43 22.25
CA THR A 37 11.45 -6.79 23.30
C THR A 37 10.04 -6.89 22.73
N PHE A 38 9.66 -5.95 21.88
CA PHE A 38 8.35 -5.94 21.23
C PHE A 38 8.14 -7.21 20.39
N ILE A 39 9.14 -7.59 19.59
CA ILE A 39 9.08 -8.82 18.77
C ILE A 39 8.97 -10.05 19.66
N SER A 40 9.75 -10.14 20.75
CA SER A 40 9.68 -11.26 21.70
C SER A 40 8.29 -11.41 22.33
N VAL A 41 7.68 -10.31 22.77
CA VAL A 41 6.33 -10.33 23.35
C VAL A 41 5.31 -10.88 22.34
N PHE A 42 5.32 -10.41 21.09
CA PHE A 42 4.38 -10.91 20.09
C PHE A 42 4.64 -12.37 19.70
N ALA A 43 5.89 -12.82 19.74
CA ALA A 43 6.24 -14.22 19.50
C ALA A 43 5.63 -15.17 20.55
N GLU A 44 5.48 -14.74 21.82
CA GLU A 44 4.77 -15.53 22.85
C GLU A 44 3.30 -15.80 22.49
N TYR A 45 2.69 -14.91 21.70
CA TYR A 45 1.33 -15.05 21.18
C TYR A 45 1.27 -15.70 19.79
N ASN A 46 2.38 -16.28 19.30
CA ASN A 46 2.53 -16.82 17.94
C ASN A 46 2.29 -15.79 16.82
N ILE A 47 2.49 -14.50 17.12
CA ILE A 47 2.37 -13.42 16.14
C ILE A 47 3.78 -13.11 15.63
N ASN A 48 4.05 -13.53 14.40
CA ASN A 48 5.35 -13.33 13.75
C ASN A 48 5.37 -12.07 12.88
N PRO A 49 6.48 -11.32 12.84
CA PRO A 49 6.63 -10.21 11.93
C PRO A 49 6.52 -10.64 10.46
N LEU A 50 5.77 -9.89 9.66
CA LEU A 50 5.67 -10.11 8.22
C LEU A 50 6.91 -9.50 7.54
N LYS A 51 7.80 -10.35 7.00
CA LYS A 51 9.09 -9.92 6.43
C LYS A 51 8.97 -9.27 5.06
N ASP A 52 8.03 -9.75 4.25
CA ASP A 52 7.90 -9.38 2.83
C ASP A 52 6.68 -8.48 2.58
N PHE A 53 6.37 -7.59 3.52
CA PHE A 53 5.25 -6.66 3.39
C PHE A 53 5.64 -5.47 2.49
N ASP A 54 5.07 -5.42 1.28
CA ASP A 54 5.19 -4.28 0.38
C ASP A 54 3.94 -3.39 0.47
N PRO A 55 4.01 -2.20 1.12
CA PRO A 55 2.86 -1.31 1.24
C PRO A 55 2.36 -0.76 -0.10
N LEU A 56 3.17 -0.83 -1.16
CA LEU A 56 2.81 -0.40 -2.51
C LEU A 56 2.34 -1.56 -3.40
N GLY A 57 2.24 -2.77 -2.84
CA GLY A 57 1.79 -3.94 -3.56
C GLY A 57 0.37 -3.74 -4.08
N VAL A 58 0.15 -4.03 -5.37
CA VAL A 58 -1.14 -3.86 -6.06
C VAL A 58 -2.32 -4.50 -5.31
N LYS A 59 -2.08 -5.67 -4.70
CA LYS A 59 -3.08 -6.40 -3.89
C LYS A 59 -3.45 -5.70 -2.58
N ILE A 60 -2.51 -4.98 -1.98
CA ILE A 60 -2.67 -4.28 -0.69
C ILE A 60 -3.32 -2.91 -0.93
N LEU A 61 -2.91 -2.21 -1.99
CA LEU A 61 -3.44 -0.89 -2.33
C LEU A 61 -4.94 -0.93 -2.65
N ARG A 62 -5.42 -2.03 -3.26
CA ARG A 62 -6.83 -2.24 -3.65
C ARG A 62 -7.42 -1.03 -4.36
N ASP A 63 -6.60 -0.36 -5.18
CA ASP A 63 -7.02 0.84 -5.88
C ASP A 63 -8.15 0.47 -6.85
N PRO A 64 -9.33 1.10 -6.77
CA PRO A 64 -10.40 0.92 -7.75
C PRO A 64 -9.95 1.25 -9.19
N GLN A 65 -8.91 2.07 -9.35
CA GLN A 65 -8.30 2.34 -10.67
C GLN A 65 -7.40 1.19 -11.17
N HIS A 66 -7.11 0.19 -10.33
CA HIS A 66 -6.26 -0.96 -10.63
C HIS A 66 -6.99 -2.30 -10.41
N THR A 67 -8.31 -2.29 -10.20
CA THR A 67 -9.11 -3.53 -9.99
C THR A 67 -9.34 -4.33 -11.27
N ASP A 68 -9.19 -3.69 -12.44
CA ASP A 68 -9.40 -4.33 -13.75
C ASP A 68 -8.10 -4.79 -14.44
N GLU A 69 -6.93 -4.64 -13.81
CA GLU A 69 -5.63 -4.71 -14.49
C GLU A 69 -4.90 -6.07 -14.40
N PHE A 70 -5.64 -7.17 -14.29
CA PHE A 70 -5.09 -8.50 -14.65
C PHE A 70 -4.87 -8.67 -16.17
N ALA A 71 -5.05 -7.61 -16.95
CA ALA A 71 -4.49 -7.46 -18.29
C ALA A 71 -3.57 -6.22 -18.38
N TYR A 72 -2.62 -6.04 -17.45
CA TYR A 72 -1.51 -5.12 -17.70
C TYR A 72 -0.64 -5.66 -18.84
N ASN A 73 -1.02 -5.35 -20.07
CA ASN A 73 -0.23 -5.62 -21.26
C ASN A 73 0.45 -4.32 -21.71
N PRO A 74 1.76 -4.13 -21.49
CA PRO A 74 2.46 -2.90 -21.82
C PRO A 74 2.34 -2.51 -23.31
N LYS A 75 2.03 -3.47 -24.19
CA LYS A 75 1.77 -3.23 -25.62
C LYS A 75 0.43 -2.52 -25.88
N GLU A 76 -0.60 -2.81 -25.09
CA GLU A 76 -1.94 -2.21 -25.25
C GLU A 76 -1.93 -0.75 -24.82
N LYS A 77 -1.23 -0.42 -23.73
CA LYS A 77 -1.02 0.96 -23.28
C LYS A 77 -0.25 1.79 -24.31
N GLN A 78 0.79 1.23 -24.93
CA GLN A 78 1.48 1.89 -26.05
C GLN A 78 0.54 2.13 -27.23
N LEU A 79 -0.31 1.16 -27.57
CA LEU A 79 -1.26 1.28 -28.67
C LEU A 79 -2.31 2.37 -28.43
N ASP A 80 -2.80 2.50 -27.20
CA ASP A 80 -3.77 3.53 -26.82
C ASP A 80 -3.15 4.93 -26.76
N ILE A 81 -1.89 5.05 -26.35
CA ILE A 81 -1.13 6.30 -26.45
C ILE A 81 -0.96 6.70 -27.91
N ILE A 82 -0.56 5.76 -28.79
CA ILE A 82 -0.41 6.01 -30.23
C ILE A 82 -1.74 6.44 -30.86
N LYS A 83 -2.85 5.77 -30.52
CA LYS A 83 -4.20 6.13 -31.00
C LYS A 83 -4.61 7.53 -30.52
N ARG A 84 -4.35 7.87 -29.26
CA ARG A 84 -4.61 9.21 -28.70
C ARG A 84 -3.81 10.29 -29.42
N ILE A 85 -2.52 10.07 -29.65
CA ILE A 85 -1.65 11.01 -30.38
C ILE A 85 -2.15 11.19 -31.81
N HIS A 86 -2.47 10.11 -32.52
CA HIS A 86 -2.96 10.17 -33.89
C HIS A 86 -4.32 10.89 -34.01
N ASN A 87 -5.24 10.69 -33.06
CA ASN A 87 -6.51 11.43 -33.03
C ASN A 87 -6.34 12.89 -32.62
N CYS A 88 -5.38 13.20 -31.75
CA CYS A 88 -5.03 14.58 -31.42
C CYS A 88 -4.59 15.33 -32.69
N SER A 89 -3.69 14.75 -33.50
CA SER A 89 -3.20 15.34 -34.75
C SER A 89 -4.28 15.55 -35.82
N LYS A 90 -5.30 14.68 -35.90
CA LYS A 90 -6.43 14.83 -36.84
C LYS A 90 -7.41 15.93 -36.44
N THR A 91 -7.50 16.23 -35.14
CA THR A 91 -8.42 17.25 -34.62
C THR A 91 -7.83 18.66 -34.86
N THR A 92 -6.51 18.82 -34.79
CA THR A 92 -5.81 20.10 -35.04
C THR A 92 -5.89 20.58 -36.50
N GLN A 93 -6.25 19.72 -37.46
CA GLN A 93 -6.50 20.13 -38.85
C GLN A 93 -7.92 20.66 -39.11
N LYS A 94 -8.88 20.46 -38.18
CA LYS A 94 -10.26 20.94 -38.33
C LYS A 94 -10.58 22.28 -37.64
N ILE A 95 -9.65 22.82 -36.83
CA ILE A 95 -9.82 24.08 -36.09
C ILE A 95 -9.11 25.29 -36.72
N ASN A 96 -8.56 25.15 -37.92
CA ASN A 96 -8.08 26.28 -38.71
C ASN A 96 -8.87 26.32 -40.03
N TYR A 97 -9.87 27.19 -40.11
CA TYR A 97 -10.15 28.16 -41.20
C TYR A 97 -11.50 28.85 -40.93
N SER A 98 -11.39 30.17 -40.66
CA SER A 98 -12.33 31.29 -40.82
C SER A 98 -13.80 31.15 -40.42
#